data_AF-A0A852RCQ1-F1
#
_entry.id   AF-A0A852RCQ1-F1
#
_cell.length_a   1.000
_cell.length_b   1.000
_cell.length_c   1.000
_cell.angle_alpha   90.00
_cell.angle_beta   90.00
_cell.angle_gamma   90.00
#
_symmetry.space_group_name_H-M   'P 1'
#
loop_
_entity.id
_entity.type
_entity.pdbx_description
1 polymer ?
#
loop_
_entity_poly.entity_id
_entity_poly.type
_entity_poly.pdbx_seq_one_letter_code
_entity_poly.pdbx_strand_id
1 'polypeptide(L)'
;MLHVASLDLVVAGDVIYNDVHQFLREAQGDGINAWLRAIDAVESLRPRLVVAGHKNKVLDDDARRTIRETREYLTTAATMLAEQTTALDFFNAMLQRFPDRLNPGALWGGATALYA
;
A
#
# COMPACT_ATOMS: atom_id res chain seq x y z
N MET A 1 -10.41 2.53 10.31
CA MET A 1 -9.49 1.68 11.10
C MET A 1 -10.13 1.38 12.46
N LEU A 2 -10.01 0.15 12.95
CA LEU A 2 -10.42 -0.26 14.30
C LEU A 2 -9.22 -0.87 15.02
N HIS A 3 -8.96 -0.45 16.27
CA HIS A 3 -7.91 -1.02 17.12
C HIS A 3 -8.54 -1.83 18.26
N VAL A 4 -8.10 -3.08 18.41
CA VAL A 4 -8.53 -3.99 19.48
C VAL A 4 -7.33 -4.26 20.37
N ALA A 5 -7.12 -3.39 21.36
CA ALA A 5 -5.93 -3.39 22.21
C ALA A 5 -5.71 -4.70 22.97
N SER A 6 -6.78 -5.37 23.42
CA SER A 6 -6.69 -6.66 24.14
C SER A 6 -6.17 -7.82 23.27
N LEU A 7 -6.09 -7.63 21.95
CA LEU A 7 -5.58 -8.62 21.00
C LEU A 7 -4.29 -8.17 20.28
N ASP A 8 -3.78 -6.98 20.60
CA ASP A 8 -2.72 -6.31 19.85
C ASP A 8 -3.02 -6.29 18.33
N LEU A 9 -4.26 -5.96 17.95
CA LEU A 9 -4.76 -6.11 16.58
C LEU A 9 -5.32 -4.81 16.03
N VAL A 10 -5.00 -4.52 14.76
CA VAL A 10 -5.62 -3.44 13.99
C VAL A 10 -6.34 -4.01 12.76
N VAL A 11 -7.60 -3.62 12.57
CA VAL A 11 -8.31 -3.76 11.29
C VAL A 11 -8.07 -2.48 10.48
N ALA A 12 -7.19 -2.59 9.48
CA ALA A 12 -6.58 -1.43 8.83
C ALA A 12 -7.40 -0.88 7.66
N GLY A 13 -8.30 -1.67 7.07
CA GLY A 13 -8.91 -1.31 5.79
C GLY A 13 -7.82 -1.08 4.74
N ASP A 14 -7.88 0.04 4.02
CA ASP A 14 -6.91 0.38 2.97
C ASP A 14 -5.65 1.08 3.49
N VAL A 15 -5.49 1.26 4.79
CA VAL A 15 -4.24 1.86 5.31
C VAL A 15 -3.06 0.90 5.14
N ILE A 16 -3.29 -0.42 5.29
CA ILE A 16 -2.27 -1.47 5.19
C ILE A 16 -2.74 -2.54 4.21
N TYR A 17 -1.84 -2.94 3.31
CA TYR A 17 -2.06 -3.99 2.32
C TYR A 17 -1.20 -5.22 2.63
N ASN A 18 -1.66 -6.40 2.21
CA ASN A 18 -0.91 -7.65 2.37
C ASN A 18 -0.72 -8.33 1.02
N ASP A 19 0.40 -8.02 0.35
CA ASP A 19 0.82 -8.61 -0.92
C ASP A 19 -0.16 -8.40 -2.10
N VAL A 20 -0.72 -7.20 -2.16
CA VAL A 20 -1.60 -6.73 -3.26
C VAL A 20 -1.09 -5.37 -3.74
N HIS A 21 -1.21 -5.09 -5.04
CA HIS A 21 -0.99 -3.75 -5.58
C HIS A 21 -2.00 -2.76 -4.98
N GLN A 22 -1.49 -1.61 -4.52
CA GLN A 22 -2.28 -0.65 -3.74
C GLN A 22 -3.15 0.23 -4.64
N PHE A 23 -4.33 0.62 -4.16
CA PHE A 23 -5.26 1.47 -4.90
C PHE A 23 -4.81 2.94 -4.92
N LEU A 24 -3.81 3.25 -5.74
CA LEU A 24 -3.18 4.59 -5.81
C LEU A 24 -4.04 5.68 -6.46
N ARG A 25 -5.24 5.34 -6.95
CA ARG A 25 -6.13 6.27 -7.67
C ARG A 25 -6.49 7.52 -6.86
N GLU A 26 -6.56 7.39 -5.54
CA GLU A 26 -6.91 8.47 -4.61
C GLU A 26 -5.68 9.12 -3.97
N ALA A 27 -4.47 8.78 -4.43
CA ALA A 27 -3.20 9.23 -3.85
C ALA A 27 -2.60 10.48 -4.53
N GLN A 28 -3.41 11.25 -5.26
CA GLN A 28 -2.99 12.47 -5.97
C GLN A 28 -2.51 13.57 -4.99
N GLY A 29 -1.67 14.48 -5.47
CA GLY A 29 -1.12 15.57 -4.66
C GLY A 29 -0.30 15.05 -3.47
N ASP A 30 -0.65 15.46 -2.25
CA ASP A 30 0.00 14.97 -1.01
C ASP A 30 -0.53 13.58 -0.56
N GLY A 31 -1.35 12.91 -1.37
CA GLY A 31 -2.04 11.68 -1.00
C GLY A 31 -1.10 10.55 -0.53
N ILE A 32 0.04 10.36 -1.20
CA ILE A 32 1.04 9.36 -0.77
C ILE A 32 1.62 9.70 0.61
N ASN A 33 1.99 10.96 0.86
CA ASN A 33 2.53 11.34 2.17
C ASN A 33 1.46 11.27 3.27
N ALA A 34 0.22 11.62 2.95
CA ALA A 34 -0.92 11.46 3.87
C ALA A 34 -1.12 9.98 4.24
N TRP A 35 -0.98 9.08 3.27
CA TRP A 35 -1.05 7.63 3.50
C TRP A 35 0.13 7.16 4.37
N LEU A 36 1.36 7.62 4.10
CA LEU A 36 2.51 7.30 4.95
C LEU A 36 2.31 7.73 6.42
N ARG A 37 1.71 8.91 6.66
CA ARG A 37 1.33 9.35 8.02
C ARG A 37 0.25 8.47 8.65
N ALA A 38 -0.69 7.95 7.85
CA ALA A 38 -1.67 6.99 8.35
C ALA A 38 -1.01 5.65 8.74
N ILE A 39 0.02 5.21 8.03
CA ILE A 39 0.84 4.05 8.41
C ILE A 39 1.56 4.33 9.73
N ASP A 40 2.14 5.52 9.93
CA ASP A 40 2.77 5.90 11.20
C ASP A 40 1.78 5.81 12.38
N ALA A 41 0.53 6.24 12.17
CA ALA A 41 -0.52 6.12 13.18
C ALA A 41 -0.81 4.65 13.53
N VAL A 42 -0.90 3.75 12.53
CA VAL A 42 -1.06 2.30 12.77
C VAL A 42 0.12 1.74 13.54
N GLU A 43 1.35 2.06 13.11
CA GLU A 43 2.58 1.56 13.72
C GLU A 43 2.74 2.02 15.18
N SER A 44 2.30 3.24 15.50
CA SER A 44 2.32 3.79 16.87
C SER A 44 1.46 3.01 17.87
N LEU A 45 0.43 2.29 17.39
CA LEU A 45 -0.41 1.42 18.21
C LEU A 45 0.31 0.12 18.61
N ARG A 46 1.48 -0.15 18.01
CA ARG A 46 2.30 -1.36 18.21
C ARG A 46 1.49 -2.67 18.05
N PRO A 47 0.70 -2.83 16.98
CA PRO A 47 -0.02 -4.08 16.76
C PRO A 47 0.94 -5.23 16.54
N ARG A 48 0.53 -6.42 16.97
CA ARG A 48 1.13 -7.69 16.57
C ARG A 48 0.51 -8.23 15.28
N LEU A 49 -0.80 -7.97 15.09
CA LEU A 49 -1.55 -8.43 13.92
C LEU A 49 -2.24 -7.28 13.20
N VAL A 50 -2.25 -7.32 11.87
CA VAL A 50 -3.00 -6.39 11.02
C VAL A 50 -3.93 -7.15 10.08
N VAL A 51 -5.23 -6.90 10.21
CA VAL A 51 -6.22 -7.35 9.22
C VAL A 51 -6.30 -6.29 8.12
N ALA A 52 -5.60 -6.55 7.02
CA ALA A 52 -5.61 -5.71 5.81
C ALA A 52 -6.95 -5.82 5.05
N GLY A 53 -7.40 -4.73 4.43
CA GLY A 53 -8.60 -4.72 3.57
C GLY A 53 -8.41 -5.54 2.29
N HIS A 54 -7.17 -5.57 1.78
CA HIS A 54 -6.78 -6.36 0.61
C HIS A 54 -5.61 -7.27 0.98
N LYS A 55 -5.81 -8.59 0.84
CA LYS A 55 -4.83 -9.59 1.26
C LYS A 55 -4.67 -10.76 0.30
N ASN A 56 -3.43 -11.22 0.18
CA ASN A 56 -3.12 -12.56 -0.29
C ASN A 56 -3.44 -13.58 0.81
N LYS A 57 -4.41 -14.47 0.56
CA LYS A 57 -4.91 -15.44 1.55
C LYS A 57 -3.89 -16.49 1.99
N VAL A 58 -2.78 -16.62 1.28
CA VAL A 58 -1.72 -17.60 1.61
C VAL A 58 -0.70 -17.07 2.61
N LEU A 59 -0.71 -15.76 2.87
CA LEU A 59 0.21 -15.10 3.81
C LEU A 59 -0.45 -14.87 5.17
N ASP A 60 0.40 -14.76 6.19
CA ASP A 60 0.00 -14.36 7.54
C ASP A 60 -0.43 -12.89 7.64
N ASP A 61 -0.90 -12.50 8.81
CA ASP A 61 -1.32 -11.12 9.14
C ASP A 61 -0.28 -10.43 10.04
N ASP A 62 1.01 -10.78 9.92
CA ASP A 62 2.08 -10.18 10.72
C ASP A 62 2.15 -8.66 10.50
N ALA A 63 2.00 -7.90 11.59
CA ALA A 63 1.94 -6.45 11.52
C ALA A 63 3.25 -5.83 11.03
N ARG A 64 4.41 -6.32 11.50
CA ARG A 64 5.71 -5.74 11.15
C ARG A 64 5.98 -5.86 9.65
N ARG A 65 5.74 -7.05 9.08
CA ARG A 65 5.90 -7.33 7.66
C ARG A 65 4.97 -6.48 6.81
N THR A 66 3.66 -6.52 7.09
CA THR A 66 2.65 -5.83 6.29
C THR A 66 2.80 -4.31 6.33
N ILE A 67 3.13 -3.72 7.49
CA ILE A 67 3.43 -2.30 7.63
C ILE A 67 4.66 -1.92 6.79
N ARG A 68 5.76 -2.65 6.92
CA ARG A 68 7.00 -2.40 6.15
C ARG A 68 6.75 -2.48 4.65
N GLU A 69 6.07 -3.52 4.18
CA GLU A 69 5.83 -3.78 2.76
C GLU A 69 4.84 -2.81 2.12
N THR A 70 3.86 -2.33 2.89
CA THR A 70 2.95 -1.27 2.44
C THR A 70 3.72 0.05 2.29
N ARG A 71 4.53 0.40 3.29
CA ARG A 71 5.37 1.60 3.28
C ARG A 71 6.36 1.58 2.11
N GLU A 72 7.06 0.46 1.91
CA GLU A 72 8.01 0.27 0.82
C GLU A 72 7.37 0.53 -0.55
N TYR A 73 6.18 -0.03 -0.78
CA TYR A 73 5.47 0.14 -2.03
C TYR A 73 5.03 1.58 -2.28
N LEU A 74 4.54 2.30 -1.24
CA LEU A 74 4.20 3.71 -1.37
C LEU A 74 5.43 4.59 -1.64
N THR A 75 6.54 4.33 -0.97
CA THR A 75 7.80 5.06 -1.22
C THR A 75 8.33 4.79 -2.62
N THR A 76 8.25 3.55 -3.09
CA THR A 76 8.62 3.19 -4.46
C THR A 76 7.70 3.88 -5.47
N ALA A 77 6.38 3.89 -5.23
CA ALA A 77 5.44 4.59 -6.09
C ALA A 77 5.76 6.09 -6.19
N ALA A 78 6.09 6.74 -5.07
CA ALA A 78 6.51 8.14 -5.08
C ALA A 78 7.78 8.36 -5.92
N THR A 79 8.79 7.49 -5.78
CA THR A 79 10.00 7.55 -6.63
C THR A 79 9.67 7.36 -8.10
N MET A 80 8.89 6.34 -8.46
CA MET A 80 8.54 6.06 -9.85
C MET A 80 7.67 7.16 -10.47
N LEU A 81 6.82 7.84 -9.69
CA LEU A 81 6.07 9.01 -10.16
C LEU A 81 6.98 10.21 -10.46
N ALA A 82 8.10 10.35 -9.77
CA ALA A 82 9.07 11.41 -10.03
C ALA A 82 9.97 11.10 -11.23
N GLU A 83 10.20 9.82 -11.54
CA GLU A 83 11.12 9.37 -12.60
C GLU A 83 10.42 9.12 -13.95
N GLN A 84 9.18 8.64 -13.93
CA GLN A 84 8.44 8.26 -15.13
C GLN A 84 7.56 9.40 -15.63
N THR A 85 7.29 9.42 -16.94
CA THR A 85 6.55 10.51 -17.59
C THR A 85 5.19 10.07 -18.13
N THR A 86 4.91 8.77 -18.15
CA THR A 86 3.65 8.21 -18.64
C THR A 86 3.06 7.19 -17.67
N ALA A 87 1.73 7.04 -17.71
CA ALA A 87 1.03 6.01 -16.95
C ALA A 87 1.56 4.60 -17.25
N LEU A 88 1.90 4.31 -18.51
CA LEU A 88 2.39 3.00 -18.94
C LEU A 88 3.79 2.72 -18.38
N ASP A 89 4.69 3.71 -18.42
CA ASP A 89 6.05 3.54 -17.88
C ASP A 89 6.03 3.37 -16.37
N PHE A 90 5.21 4.16 -15.66
CA PHE A 90 4.99 3.98 -14.21
C PHE A 90 4.42 2.60 -13.89
N PHE A 91 3.39 2.17 -14.62
CA PHE A 91 2.78 0.85 -14.46
C PHE A 91 3.81 -0.27 -14.63
N ASN A 92 4.60 -0.23 -15.70
CA ASN A 92 5.63 -1.23 -15.99
C ASN A 92 6.75 -1.23 -14.94
N ALA A 93 7.19 -0.05 -14.49
CA ALA A 93 8.23 0.07 -13.47
C ALA A 93 7.77 -0.52 -12.13
N MET A 94 6.52 -0.24 -11.73
CA MET A 94 5.93 -0.81 -10.52
C MET A 94 5.73 -2.32 -10.62
N LEU A 95 5.34 -2.85 -11.79
CA LEU A 95 5.28 -4.30 -12.03
C LEU A 95 6.66 -4.95 -11.98
N GLN A 96 7.69 -4.32 -12.53
CA GLN A 96 9.05 -4.85 -12.47
C GLN A 96 9.54 -4.96 -11.02
N ARG A 97 9.19 -3.99 -10.18
CA ARG A 97 9.59 -4.00 -8.76
C ARG A 97 8.76 -4.97 -7.92
N PHE A 98 7.48 -5.15 -8.24
CA PHE A 98 6.55 -5.98 -7.47
C PHE A 98 5.77 -6.96 -8.37
N PRO A 99 6.45 -7.90 -9.06
CA PRO A 99 5.82 -8.71 -10.11
C PRO A 99 4.80 -9.72 -9.58
N ASP A 100 4.98 -10.17 -8.33
CA ASP A 100 4.16 -11.23 -7.74
C ASP A 100 2.96 -10.72 -6.93
N ARG A 101 2.83 -9.40 -6.77
CA ARG A 101 1.70 -8.82 -6.03
C ARG A 101 0.40 -9.05 -6.78
N LEU A 102 -0.64 -9.38 -6.04
CA LEU A 102 -1.97 -9.57 -6.62
C LEU A 102 -2.54 -8.26 -7.17
N ASN A 103 -3.55 -8.38 -8.03
CA ASN A 103 -4.39 -7.28 -8.53
C ASN A 103 -3.65 -6.18 -9.33
N PRO A 104 -2.96 -6.50 -10.44
CA PRO A 104 -2.35 -5.49 -11.31
C PRO A 104 -3.38 -4.51 -11.90
N GLY A 105 -4.67 -4.86 -11.95
CA GLY A 105 -5.74 -3.94 -12.37
C GLY A 105 -5.87 -2.71 -11.48
N ALA A 106 -5.67 -2.84 -10.16
CA ALA A 106 -5.65 -1.69 -9.25
C ALA A 106 -4.46 -0.77 -9.53
N LEU A 107 -3.28 -1.34 -9.83
CA LEU A 107 -2.11 -0.56 -10.23
C LEU A 107 -2.37 0.22 -11.52
N TRP A 108 -3.00 -0.39 -12.54
CA TRP A 108 -3.35 0.31 -13.78
C TRP A 108 -4.38 1.43 -13.56
N GLY A 109 -5.39 1.17 -12.73
CA GLY A 109 -6.37 2.19 -12.34
C GLY A 109 -5.74 3.36 -11.59
N GLY A 110 -4.73 3.09 -10.74
CA GLY A 110 -3.93 4.13 -10.10
C GLY A 110 -3.07 4.90 -11.08
N ALA A 111 -2.33 4.21 -11.95
CA ALA A 111 -1.46 4.80 -12.96
C ALA A 111 -2.22 5.78 -13.86
N THR A 112 -3.34 5.33 -14.44
CA THR A 112 -4.15 6.17 -15.33
C THR A 112 -4.74 7.40 -14.64
N ALA A 113 -5.07 7.33 -13.35
CA ALA A 113 -5.60 8.46 -12.60
C ALA A 113 -4.53 9.46 -12.13
N LEU A 114 -3.30 9.00 -11.91
CA LEU A 114 -2.19 9.86 -11.47
C LEU A 114 -1.55 10.65 -12.61
N TYR A 115 -1.70 10.19 -13.85
CA TYR A 115 -1.18 10.81 -15.08
C TYR A 115 -2.28 11.43 -15.97
N ALA A 116 -3.48 11.63 -15.43
CA ALA A 116 -4.60 12.26 -16.13
C ALA A 116 -4.60 13.79 -15.94
#